data_AF-A0A7V5J0U3-F1
#
_entry.id   AF-A0A7V5J0U3-F1
#
_cell.length_a   1.000
_cell.length_b   1.000
_cell.length_c   1.000
_cell.angle_alpha   90.00
_cell.angle_beta   90.00
_cell.angle_gamma   90.00
#
_symmetry.space_group_name_H-M   'P 1'
#
loop_
_entity.id
_entity.type
_entity.pdbx_description
1 polymer ?
#
loop_
_entity_poly.entity_id
_entity_poly.type
_entity_poly.pdbx_seq_one_letter_code
_entity_poly.pdbx_strand_id
1 'polypeptide(L)'
;MGTTLHKKRMFDARKDRLDLRDRIYQPMLRSLPHIYPDFNDLESIIHAYQNANLILDQGKDGACTGFALASTINYLLWRQGIERRYTHPRIAQASAIQKVSSKMLYNLARIYDEWDGEDYEGSSCRGAMKGWHKHGVCQEDRWSMHDPEPKEGWKEQAVDLPLGAYYRVKKDSITDMQSALYEVGALYASASIHDGWWHLKKFANKTIRDLTADIPYIPYEEFSVGQHAFVIVGYTKYGFIIQNSWGVEWGNGGFAILSYKDWLEHGMDVWVAVMGVPVDVETTPNTFSSLSLNSQTNEAVEGSKIIKRALSYQYRENSVTPISEQEAYNHALVLNSYGRAKQTLIYTSTLERTIEIICYDNIKQWLDDKQKHQKVVVYALGGFFDEKEYISKVRVMAPYFLANGVYPIFLLWQNSYYQGIDESINLFFEKMLSSYGQNVDPKTVLQERIALNRAIENHCRKISTRAIWSELKEKGIKANAETIETFHNKQGALHMLTNALQKLQQEYGYLFDLHAIAHSAGAQLIATEWLNQLADRGMQMQSLHLIAPTLTMREANEYIPYAQMGQLLDQDRIHVYMLDQALEREDKVSKYDQSLLMLIS
;
A
#
# COMPACT_ATOMS: atom_id res chain seq x y z
N MET A 1 -9.07 8.31 -15.41
CA MET A 1 -9.96 8.95 -14.42
C MET A 1 -9.05 9.46 -13.33
N GLY A 2 -8.96 10.77 -13.16
CA GLY A 2 -7.99 11.46 -12.29
C GLY A 2 -8.68 12.49 -11.41
N THR A 3 -7.90 13.22 -10.60
CA THR A 3 -8.38 14.34 -9.79
C THR A 3 -9.20 15.30 -10.63
N THR A 4 -10.37 15.68 -10.12
CA THR A 4 -11.24 16.66 -10.79
C THR A 4 -11.23 17.96 -10.02
N LEU A 5 -10.79 19.04 -10.66
CA LEU A 5 -10.87 20.38 -10.09
C LEU A 5 -12.19 21.01 -10.52
N HIS A 6 -13.09 21.26 -9.58
CA HIS A 6 -14.34 21.97 -9.84
C HIS A 6 -14.59 23.06 -8.81
N LYS A 7 -14.92 24.27 -9.26
CA LYS A 7 -15.15 25.45 -8.40
C LYS A 7 -14.08 25.64 -7.30
N LYS A 8 -12.80 25.48 -7.67
CA LYS A 8 -11.60 25.59 -6.82
C LYS A 8 -11.46 24.52 -5.70
N ARG A 9 -12.21 23.42 -5.78
CA ARG A 9 -12.04 22.25 -4.91
C ARG A 9 -11.57 21.04 -5.73
N MET A 10 -10.67 20.28 -5.15
CA MET A 10 -10.10 19.08 -5.76
C MET A 10 -10.83 17.84 -5.24
N PHE A 11 -11.26 17.00 -6.17
CA PHE A 11 -11.98 15.75 -5.92
C PHE A 11 -11.14 14.57 -6.33
N ASP A 12 -10.87 13.68 -5.37
CA ASP A 12 -9.87 12.64 -5.49
C ASP A 12 -10.36 11.27 -4.96
N ALA A 13 -11.61 11.18 -4.50
CA ALA A 13 -12.21 9.90 -4.12
C ALA A 13 -12.37 8.98 -5.34
N ARG A 14 -12.25 7.68 -5.11
CA ARG A 14 -12.46 6.64 -6.11
C ARG A 14 -13.44 5.58 -5.63
N LYS A 15 -14.16 5.02 -6.62
CA LYS A 15 -14.96 3.83 -6.42
C LYS A 15 -14.07 2.61 -6.13
N ASP A 16 -14.42 1.84 -5.10
CA ASP A 16 -13.70 0.61 -4.76
C ASP A 16 -13.81 -0.44 -5.89
N ARG A 17 -12.69 -1.11 -6.23
CA ARG A 17 -12.68 -2.27 -7.13
C ARG A 17 -13.47 -3.44 -6.52
N LEU A 18 -13.90 -4.42 -7.32
CA LEU A 18 -14.51 -5.63 -6.75
C LEU A 18 -13.46 -6.43 -5.98
N ASP A 19 -13.66 -6.65 -4.67
CA ASP A 19 -12.87 -7.59 -3.86
C ASP A 19 -13.84 -8.54 -3.16
N LEU A 20 -13.78 -9.83 -3.49
CA LEU A 20 -14.67 -10.86 -2.95
C LEU A 20 -14.39 -11.16 -1.46
N ARG A 21 -13.31 -10.61 -0.89
CA ARG A 21 -12.96 -10.75 0.53
C ARG A 21 -13.61 -9.68 1.40
N ASP A 22 -14.23 -8.67 0.81
CA ASP A 22 -15.01 -7.67 1.55
C ASP A 22 -16.10 -8.38 2.37
N ARG A 23 -16.10 -8.18 3.69
CA ARG A 23 -17.17 -8.70 4.54
C ARG A 23 -18.41 -7.84 4.36
N ILE A 24 -19.48 -8.43 3.86
CA ILE A 24 -20.75 -7.72 3.66
C ILE A 24 -21.50 -7.62 4.98
N TYR A 25 -21.95 -6.42 5.34
CA TYR A 25 -22.78 -6.18 6.51
C TYR A 25 -24.08 -6.99 6.43
N GLN A 26 -24.46 -7.62 7.54
CA GLN A 26 -25.71 -8.35 7.67
C GLN A 26 -26.58 -7.65 8.72
N PRO A 27 -27.73 -7.07 8.34
CA PRO A 27 -28.54 -6.26 9.25
C PRO A 27 -29.17 -7.10 10.37
N MET A 28 -29.22 -6.54 11.57
CA MET A 28 -29.99 -7.12 12.68
C MET A 28 -31.50 -7.09 12.38
N LEU A 29 -32.20 -8.18 12.68
CA LEU A 29 -33.66 -8.27 12.56
C LEU A 29 -34.34 -7.50 13.70
N ARG A 30 -34.49 -6.18 13.53
CA ARG A 30 -35.21 -5.29 14.45
C ARG A 30 -35.96 -4.20 13.68
N SER A 31 -37.07 -3.73 14.25
CA SER A 31 -37.74 -2.53 13.73
C SER A 31 -36.87 -1.30 13.96
N LEU A 32 -36.80 -0.45 12.94
CA LEU A 32 -36.04 0.80 12.95
C LEU A 32 -36.98 1.99 13.21
N PRO A 33 -36.53 3.04 13.91
CA PRO A 33 -37.31 4.27 14.03
C PRO A 33 -37.47 4.95 12.66
N HIS A 34 -38.51 5.76 12.49
CA HIS A 34 -38.77 6.49 11.23
C HIS A 34 -37.69 7.53 10.89
N ILE A 35 -37.01 8.03 11.92
CA ILE A 35 -35.93 9.01 11.82
C ILE A 35 -34.83 8.56 12.78
N TYR A 36 -33.58 8.72 12.34
CA TYR A 36 -32.41 8.52 13.18
C TYR A 36 -31.36 9.59 12.86
N PRO A 37 -30.67 10.15 13.86
CA PRO A 37 -30.91 9.96 15.29
C PRO A 37 -32.21 10.61 15.78
N ASP A 38 -32.84 9.99 16.78
CA ASP A 38 -34.01 10.55 17.47
C ASP A 38 -33.51 11.40 18.64
N PHE A 39 -33.43 12.72 18.44
CA PHE A 39 -33.01 13.64 19.48
C PHE A 39 -34.08 14.69 19.75
N ASN A 40 -34.70 14.58 20.93
CA ASN A 40 -35.66 15.55 21.45
C ASN A 40 -35.06 16.96 21.69
N ASP A 41 -33.72 17.10 21.63
CA ASP A 41 -32.99 18.38 21.67
C ASP A 41 -31.81 18.37 20.68
N LEU A 42 -32.15 18.26 19.40
CA LEU A 42 -31.20 18.18 18.30
C LEU A 42 -30.36 19.46 18.15
N GLU A 43 -30.91 20.61 18.52
CA GLU A 43 -30.24 21.90 18.57
C GLU A 43 -29.01 21.83 19.49
N SER A 44 -29.19 21.39 20.74
CA SER A 44 -28.09 21.25 21.71
C SER A 44 -27.01 20.27 21.25
N ILE A 45 -27.40 19.23 20.51
CA ILE A 45 -26.49 18.17 20.07
C ILE A 45 -25.66 18.62 18.87
N ILE A 46 -26.28 19.23 17.86
CA ILE A 46 -25.54 19.80 16.73
C ILE A 46 -24.65 20.95 17.21
N HIS A 47 -25.17 21.84 18.07
CA HIS A 47 -24.34 22.88 18.68
C HIS A 47 -23.22 22.29 19.53
N ALA A 48 -23.44 21.23 20.30
CA ALA A 48 -22.39 20.58 21.07
C ALA A 48 -21.30 19.98 20.16
N TYR A 49 -21.69 19.39 19.02
CA TYR A 49 -20.74 18.85 18.05
C TYR A 49 -19.95 19.95 17.33
N GLN A 50 -20.63 21.05 16.98
CA GLN A 50 -20.00 22.24 16.39
C GLN A 50 -19.06 22.95 17.37
N ASN A 51 -19.49 23.13 18.62
CA ASN A 51 -18.70 23.73 19.69
C ASN A 51 -17.49 22.85 20.05
N ALA A 52 -17.58 21.54 19.83
CA ALA A 52 -16.44 20.63 19.92
C ALA A 52 -15.46 20.75 18.73
N ASN A 53 -15.76 21.59 17.74
CA ASN A 53 -14.94 21.86 16.56
C ASN A 53 -14.62 20.61 15.73
N LEU A 54 -15.62 19.75 15.52
CA LEU A 54 -15.49 18.44 14.85
C LEU A 54 -15.94 18.43 13.38
N ILE A 55 -16.45 19.55 12.87
CA ILE A 55 -16.72 19.75 11.43
C ILE A 55 -15.42 20.17 10.75
N LEU A 56 -14.90 19.29 9.89
CA LEU A 56 -13.63 19.52 9.21
C LEU A 56 -13.80 20.37 7.93
N ASP A 57 -12.72 20.99 7.48
CA ASP A 57 -12.64 21.64 6.16
C ASP A 57 -11.38 21.20 5.43
N GLN A 58 -11.54 20.47 4.32
CA GLN A 58 -10.44 20.04 3.47
C GLN A 58 -9.87 21.20 2.61
N GLY A 59 -10.58 22.34 2.54
CA GLY A 59 -10.17 23.46 1.71
C GLY A 59 -10.00 23.07 0.24
N LYS A 60 -8.77 23.21 -0.26
CA LYS A 60 -8.39 22.89 -1.65
C LYS A 60 -7.72 21.53 -1.78
N ASP A 61 -7.48 20.84 -0.67
CA ASP A 61 -6.79 19.57 -0.66
C ASP A 61 -7.71 18.48 -1.24
N GLY A 62 -7.24 17.76 -2.25
CA GLY A 62 -7.85 16.51 -2.70
C GLY A 62 -7.50 15.43 -1.70
N ALA A 63 -8.20 15.38 -0.57
CA ALA A 63 -7.98 14.38 0.48
C ALA A 63 -9.31 13.92 1.12
N CYS A 64 -10.39 13.93 0.33
CA CYS A 64 -11.74 13.78 0.86
C CYS A 64 -11.95 12.46 1.59
N THR A 65 -11.30 11.37 1.17
CA THR A 65 -11.34 10.07 1.85
C THR A 65 -10.82 10.13 3.28
N GLY A 66 -9.68 10.79 3.52
CA GLY A 66 -9.07 10.94 4.84
C GLY A 66 -9.89 11.88 5.73
N PHE A 67 -10.41 12.97 5.18
CA PHE A 67 -11.30 13.90 5.90
C PHE A 67 -12.63 13.26 6.28
N ALA A 68 -13.23 12.48 5.38
CA ALA A 68 -14.48 11.78 5.65
C ALA A 68 -14.27 10.66 6.67
N LEU A 69 -13.19 9.87 6.59
CA LEU A 69 -12.92 8.85 7.59
C LEU A 69 -12.58 9.47 8.96
N ALA A 70 -11.81 10.57 9.00
CA ALA A 70 -11.57 11.31 10.23
C ALA A 70 -12.88 11.83 10.84
N SER A 71 -13.79 12.34 10.01
CA SER A 71 -15.12 12.77 10.44
C SER A 71 -15.94 11.61 11.01
N THR A 72 -15.87 10.41 10.40
CA THR A 72 -16.54 9.21 10.92
C THR A 72 -16.01 8.86 12.30
N ILE A 73 -14.69 8.81 12.47
CA ILE A 73 -14.05 8.46 13.75
C ILE A 73 -14.35 9.50 14.82
N ASN A 74 -14.20 10.79 14.50
CA ASN A 74 -14.53 11.90 15.40
C ASN A 74 -16.00 11.84 15.86
N TYR A 75 -16.92 11.54 14.95
CA TYR A 75 -18.34 11.40 15.26
C TYR A 75 -18.60 10.21 16.21
N LEU A 76 -18.00 9.06 15.95
CA LEU A 76 -18.12 7.87 16.81
C LEU A 76 -17.54 8.12 18.21
N LEU A 77 -16.36 8.73 18.31
CA LEU A 77 -15.74 9.11 19.58
C LEU A 77 -16.62 10.11 20.35
N TRP A 78 -17.24 11.06 19.65
CA TRP A 78 -18.17 12.00 20.26
C TRP A 78 -19.45 11.36 20.76
N ARG A 79 -20.05 10.44 20.00
CA ARG A 79 -21.21 9.69 20.48
C ARG A 79 -20.88 8.87 21.73
N GLN A 80 -19.75 8.18 21.74
CA GLN A 80 -19.28 7.43 22.91
C GLN A 80 -19.03 8.36 24.12
N GLY A 81 -18.45 9.54 23.88
CA GLY A 81 -18.24 10.57 24.91
C GLY A 81 -19.54 11.06 25.53
N ILE A 82 -20.57 11.29 24.71
CA ILE A 82 -21.91 11.68 25.18
C ILE A 82 -22.54 10.56 26.01
N GLU A 83 -22.53 9.32 25.52
CA GLU A 83 -23.10 8.17 26.23
C GLU A 83 -22.43 7.94 27.58
N ARG A 84 -21.10 8.11 27.65
CA ARG A 84 -20.33 8.07 28.92
C ARG A 84 -20.71 9.19 29.87
N ARG A 85 -21.02 10.41 29.39
CA ARG A 85 -21.51 11.51 30.26
C ARG A 85 -22.85 11.18 30.90
N TYR A 86 -23.76 10.57 30.14
CA TYR A 86 -25.08 10.18 30.66
C TYR A 86 -24.99 9.01 31.65
N THR A 87 -24.17 8.02 31.35
CA THR A 87 -24.06 6.80 32.17
C THR A 87 -23.11 6.97 33.37
N HIS A 88 -22.05 7.79 33.24
CA HIS A 88 -21.00 7.99 34.23
C HIS A 88 -20.57 9.47 34.38
N PRO A 89 -21.43 10.34 34.95
CA PRO A 89 -21.22 11.80 34.97
C PRO A 89 -19.94 12.27 35.68
N ARG A 90 -19.43 11.48 36.63
CA ARG A 90 -18.22 11.81 37.42
C ARG A 90 -16.91 11.57 36.66
N ILE A 91 -16.90 10.70 35.65
CA ILE A 91 -15.71 10.35 34.87
C ILE A 91 -15.56 11.29 33.65
N ALA A 92 -16.67 11.76 33.10
CA ALA A 92 -16.70 12.41 31.80
C ALA A 92 -16.48 13.94 31.81
N GLN A 93 -16.11 14.52 32.96
CA GLN A 93 -15.75 15.95 33.08
C GLN A 93 -14.38 16.29 32.46
N ALA A 94 -13.54 15.31 32.12
CA ALA A 94 -12.09 15.52 32.04
C ALA A 94 -11.42 15.58 30.64
N SER A 95 -12.12 15.43 29.51
CA SER A 95 -11.41 15.50 28.21
C SER A 95 -12.28 16.03 27.07
N ALA A 96 -11.84 17.13 26.46
CA ALA A 96 -12.28 17.55 25.14
C ALA A 96 -11.92 16.46 24.13
N ILE A 97 -12.79 16.21 23.16
CA ILE A 97 -12.53 15.22 22.12
C ILE A 97 -11.56 15.84 21.14
N GLN A 98 -10.37 15.27 21.05
CA GLN A 98 -9.36 15.70 20.11
C GLN A 98 -9.65 15.07 18.74
N LYS A 99 -9.52 15.88 17.68
CA LYS A 99 -9.68 15.42 16.31
C LYS A 99 -8.59 14.42 15.95
N VAL A 100 -8.96 13.36 15.24
CA VAL A 100 -7.98 12.46 14.61
C VAL A 100 -7.37 13.08 13.35
N SER A 101 -6.17 12.64 13.00
CA SER A 101 -5.43 13.14 11.84
C SER A 101 -6.07 12.67 10.52
N SER A 102 -6.70 13.61 9.80
CA SER A 102 -7.13 13.39 8.41
C SER A 102 -5.94 13.12 7.47
N LYS A 103 -4.78 13.70 7.78
CA LYS A 103 -3.52 13.50 7.05
C LYS A 103 -3.04 12.06 7.10
N MET A 104 -2.97 11.47 8.29
CA MET A 104 -2.56 10.08 8.48
C MET A 104 -3.50 9.15 7.73
N LEU A 105 -4.81 9.32 7.90
CA LEU A 105 -5.82 8.49 7.22
C LEU A 105 -5.75 8.63 5.70
N TYR A 106 -5.55 9.84 5.19
CA TYR A 106 -5.38 10.05 3.76
C TYR A 106 -4.11 9.38 3.23
N ASN A 107 -2.99 9.54 3.93
CA ASN A 107 -1.73 8.94 3.51
C ASN A 107 -1.80 7.41 3.51
N LEU A 108 -2.39 6.83 4.56
CA LEU A 108 -2.69 5.41 4.63
C LEU A 108 -3.65 4.96 3.52
N ALA A 109 -4.67 5.77 3.20
CA ALA A 109 -5.61 5.43 2.14
C ALA A 109 -4.91 5.25 0.79
N ARG A 110 -3.92 6.11 0.48
CA ARG A 110 -3.11 5.97 -0.75
C ARG A 110 -2.19 4.75 -0.71
N ILE A 111 -1.52 4.51 0.41
CA ILE A 111 -0.58 3.37 0.56
C ILE A 111 -1.30 2.03 0.48
N TYR A 112 -2.53 1.96 0.98
CA TYR A 112 -3.35 0.75 0.98
C TYR A 112 -4.33 0.65 -0.18
N ASP A 113 -4.31 1.61 -1.09
CA ASP A 113 -5.15 1.56 -2.26
C ASP A 113 -4.69 0.45 -3.21
N GLU A 114 -5.62 -0.19 -3.90
CA GLU A 114 -5.37 -1.38 -4.73
C GLU A 114 -4.81 -1.05 -6.12
N TRP A 115 -4.10 0.07 -6.23
CA TRP A 115 -3.72 0.68 -7.49
C TRP A 115 -2.25 1.05 -7.46
N ASP A 116 -1.45 0.11 -6.98
CA ASP A 116 -0.01 0.16 -7.09
C ASP A 116 0.39 0.40 -8.55
N GLY A 117 0.81 1.62 -8.83
CA GLY A 117 1.39 1.97 -10.11
C GLY A 117 0.43 2.36 -11.24
N GLU A 118 -0.79 2.80 -10.95
CA GLU A 118 -1.41 3.81 -11.82
C GLU A 118 -1.17 5.21 -11.24
N ASP A 119 -0.58 6.12 -12.01
CA ASP A 119 -0.25 7.46 -11.51
C ASP A 119 -1.54 8.22 -11.47
N TYR A 120 -2.03 8.39 -10.27
CA TYR A 120 -3.13 9.28 -10.11
C TYR A 120 -3.17 9.84 -8.72
N GLU A 121 -3.67 11.06 -8.69
CA GLU A 121 -4.09 11.71 -7.48
C GLU A 121 -5.45 11.12 -7.08
N GLY A 122 -5.53 10.59 -5.86
CA GLY A 122 -6.74 10.01 -5.30
C GLY A 122 -6.52 8.90 -4.30
N SER A 123 -7.62 8.48 -3.69
CA SER A 123 -7.66 7.29 -2.82
C SER A 123 -9.07 6.71 -2.76
N SER A 124 -9.17 5.45 -2.34
CA SER A 124 -10.44 4.74 -2.17
C SER A 124 -10.89 4.66 -0.71
N CYS A 125 -12.19 4.43 -0.51
CA CYS A 125 -12.74 4.20 0.82
C CYS A 125 -12.16 2.91 1.42
N ARG A 126 -12.05 1.83 0.63
CA ARG A 126 -11.43 0.58 1.08
C ARG A 126 -9.98 0.78 1.52
N GLY A 127 -9.18 1.53 0.78
CA GLY A 127 -7.80 1.85 1.13
C GLY A 127 -7.72 2.51 2.51
N ALA A 128 -8.57 3.51 2.75
CA ALA A 128 -8.65 4.20 4.04
C ALA A 128 -9.03 3.24 5.20
N MET A 129 -10.04 2.38 4.98
CA MET A 129 -10.47 1.38 5.97
C MET A 129 -9.36 0.34 6.27
N LYS A 130 -8.67 -0.15 5.24
CA LYS A 130 -7.53 -1.07 5.39
C LYS A 130 -6.39 -0.42 6.17
N GLY A 131 -6.09 0.85 5.87
CA GLY A 131 -5.10 1.64 6.59
C GLY A 131 -5.40 1.76 8.07
N TRP A 132 -6.61 2.22 8.41
CA TRP A 132 -7.04 2.36 9.81
C TRP A 132 -7.05 1.02 10.57
N HIS A 133 -7.47 -0.08 9.93
CA HIS A 133 -7.41 -1.43 10.51
C HIS A 133 -6.00 -1.93 10.82
N LYS A 134 -5.02 -1.49 10.05
CA LYS A 134 -3.64 -1.99 10.17
C LYS A 134 -2.75 -1.15 11.06
N HIS A 135 -3.10 0.12 11.26
CA HIS A 135 -2.23 1.10 11.93
C HIS A 135 -2.92 1.93 13.00
N GLY A 136 -4.25 1.91 13.07
CA GLY A 136 -4.98 2.87 13.88
C GLY A 136 -4.83 4.30 13.34
N VAL A 137 -5.00 5.31 14.19
CA VAL A 137 -4.91 6.71 13.78
C VAL A 137 -4.46 7.62 14.93
N CYS A 138 -3.49 8.49 14.68
CA CYS A 138 -3.05 9.48 15.66
C CYS A 138 -3.95 10.73 15.67
N GLN A 139 -3.72 11.62 16.64
CA GLN A 139 -4.43 12.89 16.71
C GLN A 139 -3.89 13.91 15.69
N GLU A 140 -4.72 14.88 15.32
CA GLU A 140 -4.39 15.92 14.33
C GLU A 140 -3.18 16.77 14.74
N ASP A 141 -2.92 16.95 16.03
CA ASP A 141 -1.78 17.71 16.54
C ASP A 141 -0.43 17.00 16.33
N ARG A 142 -0.45 15.66 16.24
CA ARG A 142 0.71 14.82 15.87
C ARG A 142 0.97 14.83 14.39
N TRP A 143 -0.07 14.90 13.56
CA TRP A 143 0.11 14.97 12.11
C TRP A 143 -0.94 15.83 11.44
N SER A 144 -0.59 17.09 11.17
CA SER A 144 -1.46 18.04 10.47
C SER A 144 -1.40 17.86 8.95
N MET A 145 -2.42 18.31 8.23
CA MET A 145 -2.55 18.17 6.78
C MET A 145 -1.35 18.73 6.00
N HIS A 146 -0.74 19.80 6.51
CA HIS A 146 0.37 20.49 5.87
C HIS A 146 1.75 20.00 6.33
N ASP A 147 1.81 19.12 7.35
CA ASP A 147 3.07 18.58 7.83
C ASP A 147 3.52 17.41 6.92
N PRO A 148 4.77 17.42 6.42
CA PRO A 148 5.25 16.36 5.52
C PRO A 148 5.39 15.02 6.24
N GLU A 149 5.70 15.05 7.54
CA GLU A 149 5.94 13.93 8.43
C GLU A 149 5.30 14.19 9.81
N PRO A 150 4.92 13.14 10.57
CA PRO A 150 4.32 13.28 11.89
C PRO A 150 5.35 13.66 12.97
N LYS A 151 4.87 14.30 14.04
CA LYS A 151 5.62 14.60 15.26
C LYS A 151 5.79 13.35 16.13
N GLU A 152 6.77 13.37 17.01
CA GLU A 152 7.02 12.32 18.01
C GLU A 152 5.75 12.00 18.83
N GLY A 153 5.59 10.73 19.20
CA GLY A 153 4.42 10.22 19.93
C GLY A 153 3.24 9.78 19.06
N TRP A 154 3.32 9.94 17.73
CA TRP A 154 2.21 9.61 16.83
C TRP A 154 1.91 8.11 16.75
N LYS A 155 2.93 7.26 16.86
CA LYS A 155 2.82 5.80 16.70
C LYS A 155 2.06 5.20 17.87
N GLU A 156 2.43 5.65 19.06
CA GLU A 156 1.85 5.29 20.34
C GLU A 156 0.38 5.73 20.40
N GLN A 157 0.07 6.96 19.95
CA GLN A 157 -1.32 7.39 19.84
C GLN A 157 -2.12 6.63 18.78
N ALA A 158 -1.48 6.21 17.69
CA ALA A 158 -2.19 5.52 16.63
C ALA A 158 -2.72 4.15 17.09
N VAL A 159 -1.92 3.39 17.84
CA VAL A 159 -2.34 2.10 18.39
C VAL A 159 -3.46 2.21 19.43
N ASP A 160 -3.63 3.37 20.06
CA ASP A 160 -4.71 3.66 21.02
C ASP A 160 -6.07 3.93 20.35
N LEU A 161 -6.11 4.12 19.04
CA LEU A 161 -7.34 4.33 18.26
C LEU A 161 -7.46 3.33 17.10
N PRO A 162 -7.47 2.01 17.37
CA PRO A 162 -7.56 1.00 16.33
C PRO A 162 -8.99 0.90 15.78
N LEU A 163 -9.10 0.38 14.57
CA LEU A 163 -10.38 -0.06 14.01
C LEU A 163 -10.73 -1.44 14.56
N GLY A 164 -11.99 -1.63 14.97
CA GLY A 164 -12.54 -2.92 15.39
C GLY A 164 -13.03 -3.77 14.22
N ALA A 165 -14.32 -4.09 14.20
CA ALA A 165 -14.94 -4.72 13.03
C ALA A 165 -15.32 -3.65 11.99
N TYR A 166 -15.19 -3.99 10.71
CA TYR A 166 -15.70 -3.20 9.60
C TYR A 166 -16.30 -4.08 8.51
N TYR A 167 -17.33 -3.55 7.87
CA TYR A 167 -18.09 -4.24 6.84
C TYR A 167 -18.44 -3.29 5.70
N ARG A 168 -18.49 -3.83 4.49
CA ARG A 168 -19.06 -3.14 3.34
C ARG A 168 -20.58 -3.24 3.40
N VAL A 169 -21.27 -2.12 3.28
CA VAL A 169 -22.73 -2.08 3.20
C VAL A 169 -23.13 -1.97 1.73
N LYS A 170 -24.17 -2.69 1.32
CA LYS A 170 -24.65 -2.61 -0.07
C LYS A 170 -25.25 -1.24 -0.32
N LYS A 171 -24.64 -0.45 -1.22
CA LYS A 171 -25.11 0.91 -1.56
C LYS A 171 -26.56 0.96 -2.04
N ASP A 172 -27.02 -0.10 -2.70
CA ASP A 172 -28.37 -0.19 -3.29
C ASP A 172 -29.42 -0.63 -2.27
N SER A 173 -29.01 -1.00 -1.05
CA SER A 173 -29.89 -1.40 0.04
C SER A 173 -30.00 -0.29 1.07
N ILE A 174 -30.97 0.62 0.86
CA ILE A 174 -31.28 1.69 1.83
C ILE A 174 -31.58 1.10 3.22
N THR A 175 -32.26 -0.05 3.27
CA THR A 175 -32.60 -0.73 4.53
C THR A 175 -31.36 -1.21 5.29
N ASP A 176 -30.36 -1.74 4.59
CA ASP A 176 -29.12 -2.19 5.23
C ASP A 176 -28.32 -0.99 5.75
N MET A 177 -28.30 0.10 4.99
CA MET A 177 -27.66 1.36 5.40
C MET A 177 -28.34 1.96 6.64
N GLN A 178 -29.68 2.01 6.66
CA GLN A 178 -30.44 2.48 7.82
C GLN A 178 -30.20 1.59 9.05
N SER A 179 -30.15 0.26 8.86
CA SER A 179 -29.83 -0.69 9.94
C SER A 179 -28.43 -0.45 10.49
N ALA A 180 -27.41 -0.33 9.63
CA ALA A 180 -26.03 -0.08 10.03
C ALA A 180 -25.86 1.29 10.72
N LEU A 181 -26.53 2.33 10.22
CA LEU A 181 -26.58 3.64 10.89
C LEU A 181 -27.17 3.54 12.28
N TYR A 182 -28.26 2.81 12.44
CA TYR A 182 -28.91 2.68 13.74
C TYR A 182 -28.08 1.87 14.74
N GLU A 183 -27.38 0.85 14.24
CA GLU A 183 -26.50 0.00 15.05
C GLU A 183 -25.24 0.75 15.51
N VAL A 184 -24.56 1.45 14.60
CA VAL A 184 -23.21 1.99 14.85
C VAL A 184 -23.20 3.52 14.95
N GLY A 185 -24.04 4.20 14.19
CA GLY A 185 -24.22 5.66 14.22
C GLY A 185 -23.73 6.41 13.00
N ALA A 186 -22.77 5.85 12.26
CA ALA A 186 -22.19 6.51 11.11
C ALA A 186 -21.82 5.50 10.03
N LEU A 187 -21.92 5.96 8.79
CA LEU A 187 -21.37 5.28 7.61
C LEU A 187 -20.33 6.18 6.97
N TYR A 188 -19.21 5.59 6.64
CA TYR A 188 -18.20 6.19 5.78
C TYR A 188 -18.58 5.90 4.33
N ALA A 189 -18.84 6.94 3.54
CA ALA A 189 -19.45 6.77 2.22
C ALA A 189 -18.79 7.65 1.15
N SER A 190 -18.97 7.27 -0.11
CA SER A 190 -18.59 8.06 -1.28
C SER A 190 -19.70 8.09 -2.32
N ALA A 191 -19.75 9.17 -3.09
CA ALA A 191 -20.68 9.34 -4.21
C ALA A 191 -20.05 10.15 -5.33
N SER A 192 -20.60 10.01 -6.53
CA SER A 192 -20.49 11.07 -7.54
C SER A 192 -21.31 12.28 -7.08
N ILE A 193 -20.78 13.48 -7.19
CA ILE A 193 -21.46 14.70 -6.74
C ILE A 193 -21.75 15.61 -7.93
N HIS A 194 -22.71 16.52 -7.78
CA HIS A 194 -23.21 17.43 -8.81
C HIS A 194 -23.27 18.87 -8.29
N ASP A 195 -23.62 19.82 -9.14
CA ASP A 195 -23.59 21.26 -8.82
C ASP A 195 -24.50 21.66 -7.64
N GLY A 196 -25.54 20.88 -7.38
CA GLY A 196 -26.40 20.93 -6.20
C GLY A 196 -25.68 21.16 -4.88
N TRP A 197 -24.53 20.49 -4.71
CA TRP A 197 -23.71 20.55 -3.51
C TRP A 197 -23.16 21.95 -3.20
N TRP A 198 -23.15 22.88 -4.16
CA TRP A 198 -22.72 24.27 -3.95
C TRP A 198 -23.87 25.23 -3.61
N HIS A 199 -25.13 24.82 -3.75
CA HIS A 199 -26.31 25.69 -3.60
C HIS A 199 -26.83 25.80 -2.16
N LEU A 200 -25.97 25.51 -1.18
CA LEU A 200 -26.34 25.37 0.22
C LEU A 200 -25.87 26.51 1.14
N LYS A 201 -24.99 27.40 0.69
CA LYS A 201 -24.42 28.49 1.53
C LYS A 201 -25.47 29.37 2.20
N LYS A 202 -26.65 29.54 1.58
CA LYS A 202 -27.77 30.33 2.13
C LYS A 202 -28.42 29.73 3.39
N PHE A 203 -28.02 28.52 3.78
CA PHE A 203 -28.54 27.82 4.95
C PHE A 203 -27.55 27.77 6.12
N ALA A 204 -26.36 28.38 5.97
CA ALA A 204 -25.36 28.43 7.03
C ALA A 204 -25.88 29.15 8.28
N ASN A 205 -25.49 28.66 9.46
CA ASN A 205 -25.74 29.27 10.76
C ASN A 205 -27.23 29.46 11.11
N LYS A 206 -28.12 28.59 10.61
CA LYS A 206 -29.55 28.60 10.98
C LYS A 206 -29.81 27.66 12.15
N THR A 207 -30.64 28.07 13.10
CA THR A 207 -31.08 27.21 14.20
C THR A 207 -31.77 25.95 13.67
N ILE A 208 -31.44 24.78 14.22
CA ILE A 208 -32.04 23.50 13.85
C ILE A 208 -32.92 23.02 15.01
N ARG A 209 -34.24 23.11 14.84
CA ARG A 209 -35.25 22.62 15.79
C ARG A 209 -35.92 21.34 15.30
N ASP A 210 -36.01 21.15 13.98
CA ASP A 210 -36.54 19.96 13.33
C ASP A 210 -35.59 19.51 12.21
N LEU A 211 -35.08 18.28 12.31
CA LEU A 211 -34.17 17.68 11.32
C LEU A 211 -34.68 17.77 9.89
N THR A 212 -35.98 17.54 9.70
CA THR A 212 -36.59 17.44 8.38
C THR A 212 -36.96 18.80 7.80
N ALA A 213 -37.15 19.81 8.64
CA ALA A 213 -37.49 21.17 8.23
C ALA A 213 -36.27 22.09 8.09
N ASP A 214 -35.28 21.94 8.98
CA ASP A 214 -34.20 22.92 9.16
C ASP A 214 -32.84 22.48 8.57
N ILE A 215 -32.64 21.18 8.32
CA ILE A 215 -31.49 20.71 7.53
C ILE A 215 -31.83 20.80 6.04
N PRO A 216 -31.02 21.51 5.25
CA PRO A 216 -31.34 21.74 3.85
C PRO A 216 -31.15 20.47 3.01
N TYR A 217 -32.02 20.30 2.01
CA TYR A 217 -31.84 19.30 0.96
C TYR A 217 -30.76 19.76 -0.02
N ILE A 218 -29.93 18.82 -0.46
CA ILE A 218 -29.06 19.02 -1.61
C ILE A 218 -29.95 19.07 -2.87
N PRO A 219 -30.00 20.20 -3.61
CA PRO A 219 -30.80 20.28 -4.83
C PRO A 219 -30.24 19.33 -5.88
N TYR A 220 -31.07 18.40 -6.35
CA TYR A 220 -30.66 17.44 -7.37
C TYR A 220 -30.27 18.13 -8.69
N GLU A 221 -29.16 17.72 -9.28
CA GLU A 221 -28.73 18.12 -10.62
C GLU A 221 -28.25 16.86 -11.37
N GLU A 222 -28.54 16.76 -12.66
CA GLU A 222 -28.33 15.54 -13.45
C GLU A 222 -26.85 15.26 -13.77
N PHE A 223 -26.03 16.32 -13.87
CA PHE A 223 -24.65 16.19 -14.31
C PHE A 223 -23.66 16.08 -13.14
N SER A 224 -22.98 14.94 -13.05
CA SER A 224 -21.87 14.71 -12.13
C SER A 224 -20.66 15.59 -12.48
N VAL A 225 -20.04 16.17 -11.45
CA VAL A 225 -18.87 17.07 -11.54
C VAL A 225 -17.63 16.51 -10.86
N GLY A 226 -17.72 15.38 -10.14
CA GLY A 226 -16.61 14.76 -9.44
C GLY A 226 -17.02 13.66 -8.48
N GLN A 227 -16.05 13.00 -7.86
CA GLN A 227 -16.27 11.97 -6.84
C GLN A 227 -15.84 12.49 -5.48
N HIS A 228 -16.66 12.27 -4.46
CA HIS A 228 -16.43 12.82 -3.13
C HIS A 228 -16.76 11.82 -2.04
N ALA A 229 -15.96 11.80 -0.97
CA ALA A 229 -16.20 11.01 0.23
C ALA A 229 -16.72 11.90 1.36
N PHE A 230 -17.65 11.38 2.15
CA PHE A 230 -18.32 12.07 3.25
C PHE A 230 -18.84 11.07 4.29
N VAL A 231 -19.49 11.56 5.33
CA VAL A 231 -20.08 10.71 6.38
C VAL A 231 -21.59 10.81 6.34
N ILE A 232 -22.26 9.67 6.43
CA ILE A 232 -23.70 9.61 6.70
C ILE A 232 -23.87 9.38 8.20
N VAL A 233 -24.61 10.25 8.88
CA VAL A 233 -24.78 10.22 10.34
C VAL A 233 -26.22 9.94 10.77
N GLY A 234 -27.14 9.82 9.81
CA GLY A 234 -28.54 9.62 10.09
C GLY A 234 -29.38 9.44 8.83
N TYR A 235 -30.68 9.25 9.05
CA TYR A 235 -31.67 9.13 8.00
C TYR A 235 -33.01 9.70 8.45
N THR A 236 -33.81 10.11 7.47
CA THR A 236 -35.20 10.54 7.63
C THR A 236 -36.08 9.77 6.65
N LYS A 237 -37.38 10.04 6.61
CA LYS A 237 -38.25 9.51 5.55
C LYS A 237 -37.89 10.03 4.14
N TYR A 238 -37.10 11.09 4.03
CA TYR A 238 -36.79 11.75 2.75
C TYR A 238 -35.40 11.42 2.21
N GLY A 239 -34.45 11.08 3.08
CA GLY A 239 -33.07 10.86 2.69
C GLY A 239 -32.11 10.70 3.86
N PHE A 240 -30.84 10.57 3.53
CA PHE A 240 -29.73 10.46 4.48
C PHE A 240 -29.28 11.84 4.97
N ILE A 241 -28.98 11.95 6.26
CA ILE A 241 -28.34 13.13 6.84
C ILE A 241 -26.84 12.93 6.71
N ILE A 242 -26.18 13.84 5.99
CA ILE A 242 -24.75 13.74 5.72
C ILE A 242 -23.99 14.88 6.41
N GLN A 243 -22.79 14.56 6.89
CA GLN A 243 -21.77 15.53 7.31
C GLN A 243 -20.72 15.64 6.20
N ASN A 244 -20.48 16.86 5.72
CA ASN A 244 -19.44 17.14 4.74
C ASN A 244 -18.16 17.68 5.41
N SER A 245 -17.07 17.70 4.66
CA SER A 245 -15.74 18.21 5.06
C SER A 245 -15.42 19.55 4.39
N TRP A 246 -16.41 20.43 4.21
CA TRP A 246 -16.28 21.75 3.57
C TRP A 246 -16.51 22.91 4.55
N GLY A 247 -16.31 22.65 5.84
CA GLY A 247 -16.50 23.62 6.92
C GLY A 247 -17.96 23.83 7.33
N VAL A 248 -18.14 24.55 8.43
CA VAL A 248 -19.45 24.82 9.06
C VAL A 248 -20.41 25.66 8.20
N GLU A 249 -19.87 26.42 7.25
CA GLU A 249 -20.63 27.27 6.34
C GLU A 249 -21.28 26.49 5.18
N TRP A 250 -20.96 25.21 5.04
CA TRP A 250 -21.62 24.34 4.07
C TRP A 250 -22.88 23.72 4.67
N GLY A 251 -23.99 23.72 3.92
CA GLY A 251 -25.26 23.20 4.44
C GLY A 251 -25.77 24.06 5.59
N ASN A 252 -26.32 23.40 6.61
CA ASN A 252 -26.54 24.00 7.90
C ASN A 252 -25.56 23.36 8.89
N GLY A 253 -24.47 24.07 9.19
CA GLY A 253 -23.52 23.61 10.19
C GLY A 253 -22.61 22.46 9.75
N GLY A 254 -22.39 22.30 8.45
CA GLY A 254 -21.69 21.14 7.86
C GLY A 254 -22.62 20.00 7.45
N PHE A 255 -23.94 20.12 7.66
CA PHE A 255 -24.92 19.07 7.40
C PHE A 255 -25.92 19.40 6.30
N ALA A 256 -26.35 18.37 5.56
CA ALA A 256 -27.43 18.44 4.57
C ALA A 256 -28.17 17.09 4.47
N ILE A 257 -29.35 17.11 3.84
CA ILE A 257 -30.09 15.89 3.48
C ILE A 257 -29.78 15.54 2.02
N LEU A 258 -29.21 14.35 1.81
CA LEU A 258 -29.07 13.71 0.51
C LEU A 258 -30.29 12.82 0.27
N SER A 259 -31.08 13.12 -0.76
CA SER A 259 -32.31 12.36 -1.04
C SER A 259 -31.99 10.89 -1.39
N TYR A 260 -32.92 9.97 -1.10
CA TYR A 260 -32.72 8.57 -1.48
C TYR A 260 -32.60 8.35 -2.99
N LYS A 261 -33.32 9.15 -3.79
CA LYS A 261 -33.20 9.10 -5.25
C LYS A 261 -31.77 9.42 -5.69
N ASP A 262 -31.25 10.54 -5.20
CA ASP A 262 -29.91 11.01 -5.49
C ASP A 262 -28.85 10.00 -5.05
N TRP A 263 -28.99 9.44 -3.85
CA TRP A 263 -28.09 8.39 -3.36
C TRP A 263 -28.11 7.12 -4.23
N LEU A 264 -29.28 6.62 -4.62
CA LEU A 264 -29.37 5.40 -5.44
C LEU A 264 -28.72 5.57 -6.81
N GLU A 265 -28.78 6.78 -7.37
CA GLU A 265 -28.20 7.14 -8.66
C GLU A 265 -26.68 7.35 -8.58
N HIS A 266 -26.21 8.06 -7.55
CA HIS A 266 -24.83 8.55 -7.49
C HIS A 266 -23.94 7.88 -6.44
N GLY A 267 -24.50 7.15 -5.48
CA GLY A 267 -23.75 6.47 -4.42
C GLY A 267 -22.76 5.46 -4.99
N MET A 268 -21.59 5.35 -4.37
CA MET A 268 -20.49 4.49 -4.84
C MET A 268 -20.13 3.43 -3.80
N ASP A 269 -19.57 3.83 -2.66
CA ASP A 269 -19.11 2.92 -1.62
C ASP A 269 -19.66 3.31 -0.26
N VAL A 270 -19.90 2.30 0.58
CA VAL A 270 -20.39 2.47 1.94
C VAL A 270 -19.72 1.46 2.84
N TRP A 271 -19.12 1.96 3.91
CA TRP A 271 -18.48 1.17 4.94
C TRP A 271 -19.04 1.55 6.30
N VAL A 272 -19.26 0.53 7.13
CA VAL A 272 -19.58 0.70 8.55
C VAL A 272 -18.42 0.14 9.36
N ALA A 273 -18.04 0.82 10.43
CA ALA A 273 -16.97 0.37 11.32
C ALA A 273 -17.19 0.82 12.75
N VAL A 274 -16.68 0.01 13.67
CA VAL A 274 -16.69 0.30 15.10
C VAL A 274 -15.27 0.61 15.58
N MET A 275 -15.17 1.40 16.65
CA MET A 275 -13.90 1.59 17.36
C MET A 275 -13.42 0.25 17.92
N GLY A 276 -12.13 -0.05 17.71
CA GLY A 276 -11.48 -1.21 18.32
C GLY A 276 -11.11 -0.94 19.78
N VAL A 277 -10.66 -1.99 20.44
CA VAL A 277 -10.08 -1.89 21.79
C VAL A 277 -8.56 -1.89 21.61
N PRO A 278 -7.82 -0.93 22.20
CA PRO A 278 -6.37 -0.97 22.23
C PRO A 278 -5.87 -2.26 22.85
N VAL A 279 -4.91 -2.91 22.20
CA VAL A 279 -4.23 -4.09 22.72
C VAL A 279 -2.79 -3.66 23.01
N ASP A 280 -2.28 -4.07 24.17
CA ASP A 280 -0.88 -3.85 24.50
C ASP A 280 -0.01 -4.74 23.59
N VAL A 281 0.54 -4.14 22.54
CA VAL A 281 1.38 -4.79 21.54
C VAL A 281 2.65 -3.98 21.37
N GLU A 282 3.81 -4.64 21.31
CA GLU A 282 5.12 -4.01 21.07
C GLU A 282 5.26 -3.40 19.66
N THR A 283 4.22 -3.52 18.82
CA THR A 283 4.26 -3.14 17.41
C THR A 283 3.98 -1.66 17.22
N THR A 284 4.90 -0.97 16.55
CA THR A 284 4.74 0.43 16.15
C THR A 284 4.34 0.55 14.67
N PRO A 285 3.25 1.25 14.33
CA PRO A 285 2.84 1.45 12.94
C PRO A 285 3.82 2.40 12.25
N ASN A 286 4.81 1.88 11.52
CA ASN A 286 5.81 2.70 10.81
C ASN A 286 5.96 2.33 9.33
N THR A 287 5.79 1.05 9.03
CA THR A 287 5.90 0.51 7.67
C THR A 287 4.60 -0.09 7.21
N PHE A 288 4.48 -0.28 5.90
CA PHE A 288 3.43 -1.09 5.31
C PHE A 288 3.39 -2.45 6.02
N SER A 289 2.19 -2.84 6.44
CA SER A 289 1.92 -4.16 6.99
C SER A 289 0.80 -4.84 6.21
N SER A 290 0.92 -6.16 6.07
CA SER A 290 -0.17 -6.99 5.57
C SER A 290 -1.14 -7.45 6.67
N LEU A 291 -0.70 -7.40 7.93
CA LEU A 291 -1.41 -7.84 9.13
C LEU A 291 -2.09 -6.66 9.83
N SER A 292 -3.22 -6.92 10.50
CA SER A 292 -3.87 -5.93 11.36
C SER A 292 -3.17 -5.82 12.71
N LEU A 293 -3.32 -4.69 13.41
CA LEU A 293 -2.73 -4.48 14.75
C LEU A 293 -2.99 -5.66 15.70
N ASN A 294 -4.24 -6.16 15.71
CA ASN A 294 -4.66 -7.25 16.60
C ASN A 294 -4.13 -8.64 16.19
N SER A 295 -3.51 -8.75 15.01
CA SER A 295 -2.97 -10.00 14.46
C SER A 295 -1.44 -10.03 14.41
N GLN A 296 -0.76 -8.89 14.63
CA GLN A 296 0.70 -8.83 14.51
C GLN A 296 1.46 -9.57 15.62
N THR A 297 0.86 -9.79 16.80
CA THR A 297 1.44 -10.68 17.83
C THR A 297 1.45 -12.15 17.40
N ASN A 298 0.60 -12.51 16.44
CA ASN A 298 0.71 -13.73 15.66
C ASN A 298 1.37 -13.37 14.33
N GLU A 299 2.66 -12.99 14.34
CA GLU A 299 3.49 -13.06 13.13
C GLU A 299 3.45 -14.53 12.64
N ALA A 300 2.40 -14.89 11.93
CA ALA A 300 2.35 -16.10 11.15
C ALA A 300 3.41 -15.84 10.09
N VAL A 301 4.64 -16.29 10.36
CA VAL A 301 5.76 -16.17 9.45
C VAL A 301 5.30 -16.79 8.14
N GLU A 302 4.97 -15.95 7.17
CA GLU A 302 4.64 -16.37 5.82
C GLU A 302 5.94 -16.59 5.05
N GLY A 303 5.89 -17.47 4.06
CA GLY A 303 7.07 -17.90 3.31
C GLY A 303 7.39 -19.39 3.49
N SER A 304 8.38 -19.84 2.73
CA SER A 304 8.79 -21.24 2.68
C SER A 304 9.18 -21.81 4.05
N LYS A 305 9.05 -23.14 4.22
CA LYS A 305 9.40 -23.86 5.47
C LYS A 305 10.80 -23.52 5.98
N ILE A 306 11.73 -23.26 5.06
CA ILE A 306 13.12 -22.88 5.36
C ILE A 306 13.16 -21.52 6.06
N ILE A 307 12.43 -20.53 5.56
CA ILE A 307 12.39 -19.19 6.12
C ILE A 307 11.69 -19.16 7.48
N LYS A 308 10.59 -19.90 7.63
CA LYS A 308 9.94 -20.07 8.95
C LYS A 308 10.89 -20.66 9.99
N ARG A 309 11.69 -21.64 9.58
CA ARG A 309 12.71 -22.25 10.45
C ARG A 309 13.84 -21.27 10.77
N ALA A 310 14.27 -20.45 9.82
CA ALA A 310 15.29 -19.44 10.06
C ALA A 310 14.80 -18.38 11.04
N LEU A 311 13.59 -17.85 10.87
CA LEU A 311 13.04 -16.82 11.76
C LEU A 311 12.77 -17.30 13.19
N SER A 312 12.56 -18.60 13.39
CA SER A 312 12.42 -19.23 14.71
C SER A 312 13.72 -19.85 15.24
N TYR A 313 14.83 -19.72 14.51
CA TYR A 313 16.10 -20.29 14.91
C TYR A 313 16.68 -19.52 16.10
N GLN A 314 17.27 -20.24 17.07
CA GLN A 314 17.99 -19.62 18.17
C GLN A 314 19.41 -19.27 17.72
N TYR A 315 19.60 -18.02 17.31
CA TYR A 315 20.90 -17.50 16.88
C TYR A 315 21.87 -17.39 18.07
N ARG A 316 23.14 -17.75 17.84
CA ARG A 316 24.19 -17.71 18.88
C ARG A 316 24.66 -16.29 19.16
N GLU A 317 24.66 -15.44 18.14
CA GLU A 317 25.09 -14.05 18.24
C GLU A 317 23.90 -13.12 17.98
N ASN A 318 23.71 -12.15 18.87
CA ASN A 318 22.62 -11.18 18.76
C ASN A 318 22.75 -10.30 17.50
N SER A 319 23.98 -10.06 17.02
CA SER A 319 24.29 -9.26 15.83
C SER A 319 23.73 -9.82 14.52
N VAL A 320 23.45 -11.12 14.47
CA VAL A 320 22.90 -11.81 13.28
C VAL A 320 21.49 -12.34 13.51
N THR A 321 20.86 -11.94 14.61
CA THR A 321 19.46 -12.28 14.88
C THR A 321 18.57 -11.57 13.85
N PRO A 322 17.53 -12.23 13.32
CA PRO A 322 16.65 -11.62 12.34
C PRO A 322 16.05 -10.32 12.84
N ILE A 323 16.10 -9.30 12.00
CA ILE A 323 15.49 -8.00 12.27
C ILE A 323 13.96 -8.09 12.13
N SER A 324 13.26 -7.06 12.63
CA SER A 324 11.82 -6.94 12.47
C SER A 324 11.42 -6.74 11.00
N GLU A 325 10.17 -7.01 10.67
CA GLU A 325 9.60 -6.69 9.34
C GLU A 325 9.80 -5.21 8.99
N GLN A 326 9.58 -4.33 9.97
CA GLN A 326 9.76 -2.89 9.80
C GLN A 326 11.20 -2.55 9.39
N GLU A 327 12.18 -3.08 10.10
CA GLU A 327 13.58 -2.81 9.81
C GLU A 327 13.98 -3.42 8.46
N ALA A 328 13.41 -4.55 8.07
CA ALA A 328 13.63 -5.10 6.74
C ALA A 328 13.13 -4.17 5.63
N TYR A 329 12.00 -3.48 5.82
CA TYR A 329 11.53 -2.46 4.87
C TYR A 329 12.43 -1.21 4.82
N ASN A 330 13.14 -0.87 5.90
CA ASN A 330 14.16 0.21 5.91
C ASN A 330 15.39 -0.12 5.05
N HIS A 331 15.53 -1.38 4.64
CA HIS A 331 16.59 -1.86 3.75
C HIS A 331 16.06 -2.29 2.37
N ALA A 332 14.79 -2.07 2.03
CA ALA A 332 14.19 -2.67 0.84
C ALA A 332 13.41 -1.69 -0.04
N LEU A 333 13.65 -1.76 -1.35
CA LEU A 333 12.80 -1.16 -2.37
C LEU A 333 11.96 -2.27 -3.04
N VAL A 334 10.63 -2.19 -2.87
CA VAL A 334 9.70 -3.14 -3.49
C VAL A 334 9.23 -2.58 -4.82
N LEU A 335 9.72 -3.13 -5.94
CA LEU A 335 9.36 -2.65 -7.28
C LEU A 335 7.97 -3.14 -7.68
N ASN A 336 7.09 -2.20 -8.05
CA ASN A 336 5.78 -2.46 -8.62
C ASN A 336 5.86 -2.71 -10.14
N SER A 337 4.75 -3.07 -10.79
CA SER A 337 4.74 -3.44 -12.22
C SER A 337 5.19 -2.33 -13.20
N TYR A 338 5.37 -1.09 -12.73
CA TYR A 338 5.67 0.07 -13.57
C TYR A 338 7.12 0.54 -13.43
N GLY A 339 7.97 -0.24 -12.74
CA GLY A 339 9.36 0.15 -12.47
C GLY A 339 9.52 1.21 -11.37
N ARG A 340 8.43 1.61 -10.71
CA ARG A 340 8.48 2.42 -9.49
C ARG A 340 8.57 1.53 -8.27
N ALA A 341 8.88 2.11 -7.12
CA ALA A 341 8.79 1.41 -5.85
C ALA A 341 7.42 1.63 -5.20
N LYS A 342 7.01 0.70 -4.36
CA LYS A 342 5.87 0.85 -3.46
C LYS A 342 6.27 1.76 -2.30
N GLN A 343 5.36 2.62 -1.86
CA GLN A 343 5.58 3.46 -0.68
C GLN A 343 5.43 2.60 0.59
N THR A 344 6.55 2.21 1.19
CA THR A 344 6.58 1.29 2.34
C THR A 344 6.64 2.01 3.68
N LEU A 345 7.13 3.24 3.74
CA LEU A 345 7.13 4.04 4.98
C LEU A 345 5.81 4.80 5.09
N ILE A 346 4.99 4.50 6.11
CA ILE A 346 3.64 5.06 6.22
C ILE A 346 3.60 6.48 6.76
N TYR A 347 4.73 6.98 7.28
CA TYR A 347 4.87 8.31 7.86
C TYR A 347 5.39 9.36 6.86
N THR A 348 5.70 8.96 5.63
CA THR A 348 6.12 9.86 4.56
C THR A 348 4.93 10.26 3.71
N SER A 349 4.91 11.47 3.16
CA SER A 349 3.83 11.92 2.27
C SER A 349 4.05 11.58 0.78
N THR A 350 5.22 11.07 0.40
CA THR A 350 5.57 10.77 -1.00
C THR A 350 6.49 9.55 -1.10
N LEU A 351 6.49 8.91 -2.28
CA LEU A 351 7.43 7.85 -2.60
C LEU A 351 8.87 8.38 -2.66
N GLU A 352 9.05 9.59 -3.18
CA GLU A 352 10.35 10.26 -3.28
C GLU A 352 11.01 10.39 -1.92
N ARG A 353 10.27 10.86 -0.91
CA ARG A 353 10.78 10.95 0.46
C ARG A 353 11.06 9.56 1.05
N THR A 354 10.24 8.56 0.73
CA THR A 354 10.47 7.17 1.17
C THR A 354 11.78 6.61 0.66
N ILE A 355 12.06 6.77 -0.64
CA ILE A 355 13.31 6.33 -1.25
C ILE A 355 14.48 7.14 -0.72
N GLU A 356 14.33 8.46 -0.53
CA GLU A 356 15.38 9.29 0.08
C GLU A 356 15.73 8.80 1.49
N ILE A 357 14.75 8.47 2.33
CA ILE A 357 15.03 7.93 3.66
C ILE A 357 15.79 6.60 3.57
N ILE A 358 15.28 5.65 2.78
CA ILE A 358 15.84 4.29 2.69
C ILE A 358 17.25 4.31 2.07
N CYS A 359 17.43 5.05 0.97
CA CYS A 359 18.62 4.97 0.13
C CYS A 359 19.65 6.07 0.41
N TYR A 360 19.29 7.11 1.16
CA TYR A 360 20.19 8.20 1.50
C TYR A 360 20.26 8.42 3.01
N ASP A 361 19.16 8.79 3.70
CA ASP A 361 19.23 9.18 5.12
C ASP A 361 19.71 8.04 6.02
N ASN A 362 19.14 6.84 5.88
CA ASN A 362 19.50 5.68 6.69
C ASN A 362 20.95 5.23 6.42
N ILE A 363 21.36 5.26 5.15
CA ILE A 363 22.74 4.95 4.77
C ILE A 363 23.66 5.99 5.42
N LYS A 364 23.41 7.28 5.18
CA LYS A 364 24.20 8.39 5.72
C LYS A 364 24.36 8.31 7.23
N GLN A 365 23.27 8.06 7.95
CA GLN A 365 23.29 7.89 9.40
C GLN A 365 24.23 6.75 9.81
N TRP A 366 24.14 5.59 9.14
CA TRP A 366 25.03 4.46 9.40
C TRP A 366 26.50 4.75 9.04
N LEU A 367 26.73 5.50 7.97
CA LEU A 367 28.05 5.96 7.55
C LEU A 367 28.66 6.91 8.60
N ASP A 368 27.93 7.91 9.06
CA ASP A 368 28.43 8.89 10.04
C ASP A 368 28.81 8.24 11.38
N ASP A 369 28.16 7.14 11.75
CA ASP A 369 28.48 6.35 12.94
C ASP A 369 29.76 5.50 12.81
N LYS A 370 30.26 5.25 11.58
CA LYS A 370 31.36 4.30 11.30
C LYS A 370 32.59 4.99 10.70
N GLN A 371 33.63 5.24 11.49
CA GLN A 371 34.85 5.98 11.07
C GLN A 371 35.84 5.23 10.12
N LYS A 372 35.43 4.24 9.31
CA LYS A 372 36.32 3.45 8.41
C LYS A 372 35.63 3.17 7.07
N HIS A 373 36.38 2.79 6.02
CA HIS A 373 35.85 2.40 4.68
C HIS A 373 34.50 1.70 4.74
N GLN A 374 33.52 2.27 4.05
CA GLN A 374 32.12 1.97 4.24
C GLN A 374 31.55 1.34 2.99
N LYS A 375 31.13 0.08 3.14
CA LYS A 375 30.66 -0.73 2.03
C LYS A 375 29.15 -0.68 1.99
N VAL A 376 28.61 -0.22 0.86
CA VAL A 376 27.18 -0.27 0.57
C VAL A 376 26.95 -1.28 -0.53
N VAL A 377 26.02 -2.21 -0.34
CA VAL A 377 25.68 -3.21 -1.34
C VAL A 377 24.23 -3.08 -1.79
N VAL A 378 24.02 -3.01 -3.10
CA VAL A 378 22.69 -3.14 -3.70
C VAL A 378 22.48 -4.60 -4.12
N TYR A 379 21.51 -5.28 -3.52
CA TYR A 379 21.19 -6.68 -3.82
C TYR A 379 19.81 -6.83 -4.48
N ALA A 380 19.78 -7.07 -5.78
CA ALA A 380 18.56 -7.45 -6.51
C ALA A 380 18.25 -8.96 -6.42
N LEU A 381 17.06 -9.29 -5.91
CA LEU A 381 16.61 -10.68 -5.72
C LEU A 381 15.89 -11.25 -6.97
N GLY A 382 15.72 -12.57 -7.00
CA GLY A 382 15.47 -13.36 -8.22
C GLY A 382 14.06 -13.44 -8.82
N GLY A 383 13.08 -12.66 -8.36
CA GLY A 383 11.71 -12.67 -8.90
C GLY A 383 10.83 -13.91 -8.62
N PHE A 384 11.33 -14.91 -7.88
CA PHE A 384 10.59 -16.14 -7.56
C PHE A 384 9.50 -15.98 -6.49
N PHE A 385 9.66 -15.03 -5.59
CA PHE A 385 8.80 -14.89 -4.42
C PHE A 385 8.02 -13.58 -4.46
N ASP A 386 6.95 -13.49 -3.69
CA ASP A 386 6.22 -12.26 -3.48
C ASP A 386 6.93 -11.35 -2.47
N GLU A 387 6.40 -10.13 -2.30
CA GLU A 387 6.89 -9.15 -1.35
C GLU A 387 7.09 -9.73 0.07
N LYS A 388 6.12 -10.50 0.58
CA LYS A 388 6.14 -10.98 1.97
C LYS A 388 7.24 -11.99 2.23
N GLU A 389 7.39 -12.98 1.35
CA GLU A 389 8.47 -13.95 1.50
C GLU A 389 9.84 -13.29 1.28
N TYR A 390 9.95 -12.30 0.40
CA TYR A 390 11.20 -11.56 0.27
C TYR A 390 11.55 -10.72 1.49
N ILE A 391 10.59 -10.02 2.09
CA ILE A 391 10.84 -9.29 3.34
C ILE A 391 11.25 -10.24 4.45
N SER A 392 10.64 -11.42 4.55
CA SER A 392 11.07 -12.46 5.49
C SER A 392 12.50 -12.93 5.24
N LYS A 393 12.98 -12.95 3.99
CA LYS A 393 14.38 -13.21 3.66
C LYS A 393 15.29 -12.07 4.05
N VAL A 394 14.90 -10.82 3.78
CA VAL A 394 15.65 -9.63 4.18
C VAL A 394 15.86 -9.60 5.69
N ARG A 395 14.82 -9.94 6.47
CA ARG A 395 14.92 -10.08 7.93
C ARG A 395 16.06 -10.98 8.38
N VAL A 396 16.26 -12.10 7.66
CA VAL A 396 17.33 -13.06 7.95
C VAL A 396 18.68 -12.62 7.39
N MET A 397 18.71 -11.99 6.20
CA MET A 397 19.94 -11.71 5.46
C MET A 397 20.63 -10.41 5.87
N ALA A 398 19.86 -9.32 6.09
CA ALA A 398 20.40 -8.00 6.40
C ALA A 398 21.36 -7.98 7.61
N PRO A 399 21.05 -8.69 8.72
CA PRO A 399 21.95 -8.74 9.89
C PRO A 399 23.34 -9.27 9.57
N TYR A 400 23.47 -10.24 8.65
CA TYR A 400 24.77 -10.77 8.26
C TYR A 400 25.63 -9.74 7.51
N PHE A 401 25.02 -8.92 6.66
CA PHE A 401 25.74 -7.83 6.00
C PHE A 401 26.20 -6.79 7.03
N LEU A 402 25.28 -6.35 7.90
CA LEU A 402 25.56 -5.33 8.91
C LEU A 402 26.66 -5.77 9.90
N ALA A 403 26.61 -7.02 10.36
CA ALA A 403 27.63 -7.61 11.24
C ALA A 403 29.02 -7.67 10.58
N ASN A 404 29.09 -7.70 9.25
CA ASN A 404 30.33 -7.69 8.47
C ASN A 404 30.71 -6.28 7.97
N GLY A 405 30.06 -5.22 8.46
CA GLY A 405 30.36 -3.84 8.09
C GLY A 405 29.98 -3.50 6.65
N VAL A 406 28.93 -4.14 6.13
CA VAL A 406 28.34 -3.84 4.82
C VAL A 406 26.90 -3.41 5.04
N TYR A 407 26.51 -2.25 4.52
CA TYR A 407 25.13 -1.77 4.57
C TYR A 407 24.35 -2.28 3.34
N PRO A 408 23.30 -3.10 3.51
CA PRO A 408 22.56 -3.64 2.38
C PRO A 408 21.34 -2.79 2.01
N ILE A 409 21.09 -2.65 0.70
CA ILE A 409 19.82 -2.24 0.11
C ILE A 409 19.34 -3.36 -0.81
N PHE A 410 18.14 -3.89 -0.57
CA PHE A 410 17.55 -4.97 -1.32
C PHE A 410 16.54 -4.46 -2.35
N LEU A 411 16.66 -4.92 -3.59
CA LEU A 411 15.66 -4.68 -4.64
C LEU A 411 14.76 -5.91 -4.75
N LEU A 412 13.49 -5.71 -4.42
CA LEU A 412 12.49 -6.77 -4.32
C LEU A 412 11.45 -6.63 -5.43
N TRP A 413 10.90 -7.75 -5.88
CA TRP A 413 9.76 -7.75 -6.79
C TRP A 413 8.48 -7.82 -5.97
N GLN A 414 7.50 -6.99 -6.29
CA GLN A 414 6.20 -7.02 -5.61
C GLN A 414 5.48 -8.36 -5.81
N ASN A 415 5.48 -8.86 -7.04
CA ASN A 415 4.79 -10.08 -7.45
C ASN A 415 5.79 -11.19 -7.77
N SER A 416 5.37 -12.44 -7.53
CA SER A 416 6.11 -13.62 -7.96
C SER A 416 5.90 -13.86 -9.46
N TYR A 417 6.98 -13.79 -10.24
CA TYR A 417 6.95 -14.21 -11.65
C TYR A 417 6.92 -15.73 -11.77
N TYR A 418 7.48 -16.44 -10.78
CA TYR A 418 7.44 -17.90 -10.73
C TYR A 418 6.02 -18.43 -10.61
N GLN A 419 5.15 -17.78 -9.83
CA GLN A 419 3.76 -18.21 -9.69
C GLN A 419 3.03 -18.22 -11.04
N GLY A 420 3.20 -17.19 -11.87
CA GLY A 420 2.61 -17.16 -13.21
C GLY A 420 3.16 -18.26 -14.14
N ILE A 421 4.44 -18.60 -14.00
CA ILE A 421 5.05 -19.72 -14.73
C ILE A 421 4.49 -21.06 -14.22
N ASP A 422 4.41 -21.26 -12.91
CA ASP A 422 3.88 -22.48 -12.27
C ASP A 422 2.41 -22.72 -12.65
N GLU A 423 1.56 -21.69 -12.57
CA GLU A 423 0.16 -21.74 -12.98
C GLU A 423 0.03 -22.09 -14.47
N SER A 424 0.84 -21.48 -15.34
CA SER A 424 0.84 -21.79 -16.77
C SER A 424 1.24 -23.24 -17.04
N ILE A 425 2.28 -23.75 -16.37
CA ILE A 425 2.71 -25.14 -16.49
C ILE A 425 1.57 -26.06 -16.00
N ASN A 426 1.00 -25.79 -14.83
CA ASN A 426 -0.09 -26.59 -14.27
C ASN A 426 -1.33 -26.66 -15.17
N LEU A 427 -1.75 -25.53 -15.75
CA LEU A 427 -2.86 -25.47 -16.71
C LEU A 427 -2.55 -26.26 -17.99
N PHE A 428 -1.32 -26.20 -18.49
CA PHE A 428 -0.90 -27.02 -19.63
C PHE A 428 -1.02 -28.52 -19.31
N PHE A 429 -0.53 -28.93 -18.15
CA PHE A 429 -0.62 -30.31 -17.68
C PHE A 429 -2.07 -30.79 -17.54
N GLU A 430 -2.95 -29.99 -16.93
CA GLU A 430 -4.37 -30.32 -16.78
C GLU A 430 -5.06 -30.48 -18.13
N LYS A 431 -4.80 -29.58 -19.08
CA LYS A 431 -5.31 -29.68 -20.45
C LYS A 431 -4.79 -30.94 -21.14
N MET A 432 -3.49 -31.24 -21.01
CA MET A 432 -2.87 -32.46 -21.53
C MET A 432 -3.60 -33.71 -21.00
N LEU A 433 -3.74 -33.84 -19.67
CA LEU A 433 -4.43 -34.97 -19.05
C LEU A 433 -5.89 -35.09 -19.51
N SER A 434 -6.61 -33.97 -19.60
CA SER A 434 -8.00 -33.98 -20.09
C SER A 434 -8.14 -34.41 -21.55
N SER A 435 -7.13 -34.14 -22.38
CA SER A 435 -7.11 -34.51 -23.81
C SER A 435 -6.84 -35.98 -24.06
N TYR A 436 -6.18 -36.68 -23.12
CA TYR A 436 -5.85 -38.11 -23.23
C TYR A 436 -6.98 -39.03 -22.68
N GLY A 437 -8.07 -38.47 -22.14
CA GLY A 437 -9.19 -39.21 -21.56
C GLY A 437 -8.93 -39.68 -20.12
N GLN A 438 -9.99 -40.03 -19.36
CA GLN A 438 -9.93 -40.37 -17.93
C GLN A 438 -9.09 -41.61 -17.55
N ASN A 439 -8.45 -42.29 -18.51
CA ASN A 439 -7.75 -43.56 -18.30
C ASN A 439 -6.22 -43.46 -18.25
N VAL A 440 -5.63 -42.26 -18.33
CA VAL A 440 -4.18 -42.10 -18.19
C VAL A 440 -3.82 -41.75 -16.75
N ASP A 441 -3.09 -42.65 -16.08
CA ASP A 441 -2.49 -42.37 -14.76
C ASP A 441 -1.50 -41.20 -14.91
N PRO A 442 -1.68 -40.08 -14.17
CA PRO A 442 -0.75 -38.96 -14.17
C PRO A 442 0.71 -39.38 -13.91
N LYS A 443 0.92 -40.46 -13.15
CA LYS A 443 2.26 -41.01 -12.89
C LYS A 443 2.94 -41.55 -14.14
N THR A 444 2.20 -42.07 -15.11
CA THR A 444 2.75 -42.59 -16.38
C THR A 444 3.26 -41.45 -17.26
N VAL A 445 2.56 -40.31 -17.30
CA VAL A 445 3.02 -39.11 -18.02
C VAL A 445 4.28 -38.53 -17.37
N LEU A 446 4.36 -38.55 -16.03
CA LEU A 446 5.54 -38.13 -15.27
C LEU A 446 6.74 -39.07 -15.43
N GLN A 447 6.56 -40.30 -15.91
CA GLN A 447 7.65 -41.24 -16.20
C GLN A 447 8.38 -40.93 -17.52
N GLU A 448 7.69 -40.33 -18.51
CA GLU A 448 8.29 -39.87 -19.76
C GLU A 448 8.89 -38.45 -19.66
N ARG A 449 9.74 -38.23 -18.65
CA ARG A 449 10.30 -36.90 -18.28
C ARG A 449 10.88 -36.12 -19.46
N ILE A 450 11.57 -36.77 -20.39
CA ILE A 450 12.20 -36.11 -21.54
C ILE A 450 11.15 -35.56 -22.51
N ALA A 451 10.12 -36.35 -22.84
CA ALA A 451 9.04 -35.91 -23.74
C ALA A 451 8.22 -34.81 -23.08
N LEU A 452 7.98 -34.94 -21.78
CA LEU A 452 7.25 -33.97 -20.98
C LEU A 452 7.98 -32.62 -20.90
N ASN A 453 9.28 -32.62 -20.61
CA ASN A 453 10.10 -31.40 -20.58
C ASN A 453 10.06 -30.68 -21.94
N ARG A 454 10.23 -31.41 -23.04
CA ARG A 454 10.13 -30.85 -24.41
C ARG A 454 8.75 -30.26 -24.70
N ALA A 455 7.68 -30.88 -24.20
CA ALA A 455 6.31 -30.39 -24.37
C ALA A 455 6.09 -29.09 -23.58
N ILE A 456 6.59 -29.03 -22.34
CA ILE A 456 6.55 -27.83 -21.50
C ILE A 456 7.36 -26.70 -22.13
N GLU A 457 8.60 -26.95 -22.55
CA GLU A 457 9.46 -25.97 -23.25
C GLU A 457 8.74 -25.37 -24.48
N ASN A 458 8.14 -26.23 -25.31
CA ASN A 458 7.38 -25.80 -26.48
C ASN A 458 6.11 -24.99 -26.12
N HIS A 459 5.45 -25.31 -25.01
CA HIS A 459 4.30 -24.54 -24.53
C HIS A 459 4.73 -23.16 -24.03
N CYS A 460 5.74 -23.12 -23.16
CA CYS A 460 6.30 -21.90 -22.59
C CYS A 460 6.81 -20.94 -23.68
N ARG A 461 7.52 -21.45 -24.70
CA ARG A 461 7.98 -20.65 -25.85
C ARG A 461 6.85 -19.94 -26.62
N LYS A 462 5.63 -20.49 -26.62
CA LYS A 462 4.56 -20.02 -27.51
C LYS A 462 3.68 -18.92 -26.91
N ILE A 463 3.38 -18.89 -25.61
CA ILE A 463 2.29 -18.03 -25.11
C ILE A 463 2.54 -17.34 -23.74
N SER A 464 3.09 -18.00 -22.71
CA SER A 464 3.08 -17.43 -21.34
C SER A 464 4.42 -16.89 -20.84
N THR A 465 5.52 -17.66 -20.93
CA THR A 465 6.79 -17.28 -20.29
C THR A 465 7.45 -16.10 -21.00
N ARG A 466 7.30 -15.98 -22.33
CA ARG A 466 7.81 -14.84 -23.10
C ARG A 466 7.14 -13.51 -22.72
N ALA A 467 5.84 -13.53 -22.40
CA ALA A 467 5.12 -12.34 -21.97
C ALA A 467 5.59 -11.90 -20.57
N ILE A 468 5.65 -12.85 -19.63
CA ILE A 468 6.18 -12.66 -18.27
C ILE A 468 7.62 -12.10 -18.32
N TRP A 469 8.46 -12.64 -19.21
CA TRP A 469 9.84 -12.19 -19.36
C TRP A 469 9.96 -10.81 -20.00
N SER A 470 9.13 -10.52 -21.01
CA SER A 470 9.06 -9.18 -21.61
C SER A 470 8.64 -8.13 -20.58
N GLU A 471 7.64 -8.43 -19.76
CA GLU A 471 7.19 -7.54 -18.67
C GLU A 471 8.33 -7.29 -17.66
N LEU A 472 9.06 -8.34 -17.28
CA LEU A 472 10.19 -8.23 -16.36
C LEU A 472 11.29 -7.32 -16.90
N LYS A 473 11.64 -7.45 -18.18
CA LYS A 473 12.62 -6.59 -18.85
C LYS A 473 12.14 -5.15 -18.97
N GLU A 474 10.91 -4.94 -19.41
CA GLU A 474 10.30 -3.62 -19.53
C GLU A 474 10.29 -2.89 -18.18
N LYS A 475 10.01 -3.62 -17.09
CA LYS A 475 10.08 -3.10 -15.73
C LYS A 475 11.49 -2.68 -15.34
N GLY A 476 12.53 -3.44 -15.70
CA GLY A 476 13.92 -3.05 -15.47
C GLY A 476 14.30 -1.76 -16.20
N ILE A 477 13.84 -1.60 -17.44
CA ILE A 477 14.03 -0.36 -18.22
C ILE A 477 13.32 0.81 -17.54
N LYS A 478 12.02 0.66 -17.23
CA LYS A 478 11.23 1.70 -16.55
C LYS A 478 11.81 2.09 -15.20
N ALA A 479 12.37 1.13 -14.45
CA ALA A 479 12.97 1.44 -13.16
C ALA A 479 14.21 2.33 -13.26
N ASN A 480 14.93 2.28 -14.38
CA ASN A 480 16.09 3.14 -14.64
C ASN A 480 15.73 4.45 -15.34
N ALA A 481 14.51 4.59 -15.84
CA ALA A 481 14.08 5.79 -16.57
C ALA A 481 14.10 7.04 -15.67
N GLU A 482 14.71 8.11 -16.16
CA GLU A 482 14.62 9.44 -15.52
C GLU A 482 13.18 9.92 -15.48
N THR A 483 12.41 9.61 -16.51
CA THR A 483 11.01 10.00 -16.66
C THR A 483 10.22 8.83 -17.22
N ILE A 484 9.13 8.46 -16.55
CA ILE A 484 8.16 7.47 -17.01
C ILE A 484 6.93 8.24 -17.52
N GLU A 485 6.81 8.41 -18.84
CA GLU A 485 5.73 9.21 -19.46
C GLU A 485 4.33 8.70 -19.09
N THR A 486 4.18 7.38 -19.03
CA THR A 486 2.91 6.73 -18.63
C THR A 486 2.51 6.99 -17.18
N PHE A 487 3.37 7.68 -16.41
CA PHE A 487 3.25 7.90 -14.98
C PHE A 487 3.59 9.36 -14.66
N HIS A 488 2.83 10.31 -15.23
CA HIS A 488 2.95 11.78 -15.10
C HIS A 488 4.38 12.32 -14.94
N ASN A 489 5.29 11.81 -15.77
CA ASN A 489 6.70 12.20 -15.78
C ASN A 489 7.45 11.99 -14.45
N LYS A 490 7.09 10.96 -13.69
CA LYS A 490 7.78 10.59 -12.46
C LYS A 490 8.97 9.66 -12.74
N GLN A 491 9.94 9.62 -11.82
CA GLN A 491 11.21 8.91 -12.00
C GLN A 491 11.16 7.42 -11.62
N GLY A 492 11.87 6.55 -12.33
CA GLY A 492 12.00 5.13 -11.96
C GLY A 492 12.69 4.90 -10.62
N ALA A 493 12.41 3.78 -9.97
CA ALA A 493 12.94 3.48 -8.64
C ALA A 493 14.47 3.41 -8.59
N LEU A 494 15.09 2.78 -9.60
CA LEU A 494 16.54 2.67 -9.70
C LEU A 494 17.16 4.02 -10.06
N HIS A 495 16.50 4.85 -10.89
CA HIS A 495 16.98 6.21 -11.14
C HIS A 495 17.10 7.02 -9.85
N MET A 496 16.09 6.94 -8.97
CA MET A 496 16.08 7.62 -7.68
C MET A 496 17.10 7.04 -6.69
N LEU A 497 17.24 5.70 -6.65
CA LEU A 497 18.32 5.04 -5.92
C LEU A 497 19.69 5.54 -6.39
N THR A 498 19.91 5.63 -7.70
CA THR A 498 21.18 6.11 -8.27
C THR A 498 21.44 7.57 -7.88
N ASN A 499 20.42 8.44 -7.87
CA ASN A 499 20.56 9.81 -7.37
C ASN A 499 21.06 9.85 -5.92
N ALA A 500 20.49 9.01 -5.05
CA ALA A 500 20.89 8.90 -3.65
C ALA A 500 22.33 8.39 -3.49
N LEU A 501 22.69 7.29 -4.18
CA LEU A 501 24.03 6.71 -4.12
C LEU A 501 25.09 7.63 -4.71
N GLN A 502 24.78 8.35 -5.79
CA GLN A 502 25.68 9.34 -6.39
C GLN A 502 25.99 10.47 -5.39
N LYS A 503 24.97 10.97 -4.70
CA LYS A 503 25.13 12.00 -3.66
C LYS A 503 26.03 11.51 -2.52
N LEU A 504 25.82 10.27 -2.04
CA LEU A 504 26.68 9.67 -1.02
C LEU A 504 28.13 9.51 -1.53
N GLN A 505 28.33 9.02 -2.74
CA GLN A 505 29.67 8.86 -3.31
C GLN A 505 30.39 10.22 -3.48
N GLN A 506 29.67 11.29 -3.80
CA GLN A 506 30.23 12.65 -3.85
C GLN A 506 30.58 13.19 -2.47
N GLU A 507 29.78 12.90 -1.45
CA GLU A 507 30.02 13.38 -0.07
C GLU A 507 31.17 12.65 0.63
N TYR A 508 31.26 11.33 0.49
CA TYR A 508 32.23 10.49 1.19
C TYR A 508 33.46 10.15 0.33
N GLY A 509 33.40 10.36 -0.98
CA GLY A 509 34.51 10.13 -1.90
C GLY A 509 35.03 8.69 -1.85
N TYR A 510 36.34 8.55 -1.65
CA TYR A 510 37.02 7.25 -1.59
C TYR A 510 36.64 6.39 -0.38
N LEU A 511 35.93 6.94 0.61
CA LEU A 511 35.45 6.18 1.76
C LEU A 511 34.17 5.37 1.46
N PHE A 512 33.54 5.62 0.31
CA PHE A 512 32.30 4.98 -0.11
C PHE A 512 32.55 3.90 -1.17
N ASP A 513 32.41 2.64 -0.76
CA ASP A 513 32.57 1.47 -1.60
C ASP A 513 31.20 0.93 -2.02
N LEU A 514 30.82 1.15 -3.29
CA LEU A 514 29.59 0.60 -3.87
C LEU A 514 29.82 -0.81 -4.40
N HIS A 515 28.98 -1.75 -3.98
CA HIS A 515 28.93 -3.12 -4.47
C HIS A 515 27.55 -3.46 -5.01
N ALA A 516 27.48 -4.42 -5.93
CA ALA A 516 26.21 -4.91 -6.47
C ALA A 516 26.15 -6.44 -6.48
N ILE A 517 24.99 -6.99 -6.10
CA ILE A 517 24.68 -8.41 -6.18
C ILE A 517 23.38 -8.57 -6.94
N ALA A 518 23.36 -9.39 -7.98
CA ALA A 518 22.16 -9.69 -8.73
C ALA A 518 21.94 -11.19 -8.78
N HIS A 519 20.82 -11.65 -8.23
CA HIS A 519 20.44 -13.06 -8.24
C HIS A 519 19.32 -13.29 -9.25
N SER A 520 19.47 -14.27 -10.15
CA SER A 520 18.45 -14.69 -11.10
C SER A 520 17.83 -13.48 -11.85
N ALA A 521 16.52 -13.30 -11.80
CA ALA A 521 15.83 -12.19 -12.46
C ALA A 521 16.28 -10.80 -11.98
N GLY A 522 16.87 -10.69 -10.79
CA GLY A 522 17.49 -9.44 -10.31
C GLY A 522 18.62 -8.94 -11.21
N ALA A 523 19.23 -9.82 -12.02
CA ALA A 523 20.20 -9.44 -13.03
C ALA A 523 19.62 -8.47 -14.08
N GLN A 524 18.32 -8.55 -14.36
CA GLN A 524 17.65 -7.62 -15.29
C GLN A 524 17.46 -6.21 -14.70
N LEU A 525 17.59 -6.04 -13.38
CA LEU A 525 17.60 -4.71 -12.74
C LEU A 525 19.01 -4.11 -12.69
N ILE A 526 20.01 -4.94 -12.36
CA ILE A 526 21.36 -4.47 -12.06
C ILE A 526 22.28 -4.51 -13.28
N ALA A 527 22.31 -5.61 -14.03
CA ALA A 527 23.30 -5.88 -15.07
C ALA A 527 22.80 -5.53 -16.49
N THR A 528 21.94 -4.52 -16.56
CA THR A 528 21.39 -3.94 -17.78
C THR A 528 21.52 -2.41 -17.71
N GLU A 529 20.44 -1.67 -17.90
CA GLU A 529 20.40 -0.21 -17.99
C GLU A 529 21.00 0.51 -16.77
N TRP A 530 20.95 -0.11 -15.59
CA TRP A 530 21.54 0.49 -14.38
C TRP A 530 23.06 0.64 -14.49
N LEU A 531 23.77 -0.31 -15.13
CA LEU A 531 25.21 -0.17 -15.35
C LEU A 531 25.54 1.03 -16.24
N ASN A 532 24.76 1.24 -17.31
CA ASN A 532 24.92 2.40 -18.18
C ASN A 532 24.68 3.68 -17.39
N GLN A 533 23.60 3.73 -16.62
CA GLN A 533 23.26 4.90 -15.82
C GLN A 533 24.36 5.26 -14.81
N LEU A 534 24.99 4.27 -14.17
CA LEU A 534 26.12 4.50 -13.27
C LEU A 534 27.36 5.00 -14.02
N ALA A 535 27.69 4.37 -15.15
CA ALA A 535 28.83 4.74 -16.00
C ALA A 535 28.68 6.17 -16.56
N ASP A 536 27.51 6.53 -17.08
CA ASP A 536 27.19 7.86 -17.63
C ASP A 536 27.33 8.97 -16.60
N ARG A 537 27.11 8.64 -15.32
CA ARG A 537 27.25 9.55 -14.18
C ARG A 537 28.67 9.62 -13.63
N GLY A 538 29.61 8.87 -14.21
CA GLY A 538 30.99 8.78 -13.74
C GLY A 538 31.12 8.16 -12.34
N MET A 539 30.16 7.33 -11.93
CA MET A 539 30.21 6.65 -10.64
C MET A 539 31.26 5.53 -10.65
N GLN A 540 31.61 5.05 -9.46
CA GLN A 540 32.57 3.96 -9.27
C GLN A 540 31.94 2.81 -8.48
N MET A 541 32.24 1.57 -8.88
CA MET A 541 31.75 0.35 -8.25
C MET A 541 32.91 -0.64 -8.00
N GLN A 542 32.99 -1.17 -6.78
CA GLN A 542 34.09 -2.02 -6.33
C GLN A 542 33.93 -3.50 -6.70
N SER A 543 32.70 -4.00 -6.79
CA SER A 543 32.44 -5.34 -7.32
C SER A 543 31.01 -5.56 -7.78
N LEU A 544 30.85 -6.46 -8.75
CA LEU A 544 29.58 -6.94 -9.26
C LEU A 544 29.53 -8.47 -9.15
N HIS A 545 28.54 -9.00 -8.42
CA HIS A 545 28.33 -10.43 -8.23
C HIS A 545 27.02 -10.87 -8.89
N LEU A 546 27.11 -11.72 -9.90
CA LEU A 546 25.97 -12.26 -10.65
C LEU A 546 25.75 -13.72 -10.26
N ILE A 547 24.66 -14.01 -9.55
CA ILE A 547 24.32 -15.34 -9.05
C ILE A 547 23.19 -15.92 -9.92
N ALA A 548 23.47 -16.99 -10.66
CA ALA A 548 22.58 -17.59 -11.65
C ALA A 548 21.85 -16.55 -12.53
N PRO A 549 22.56 -15.55 -13.10
CA PRO A 549 21.93 -14.42 -13.77
C PRO A 549 21.09 -14.86 -14.96
N THR A 550 19.83 -14.43 -14.98
CA THR A 550 18.95 -14.66 -16.12
C THR A 550 19.11 -13.52 -17.14
N LEU A 551 20.28 -13.46 -17.78
CA LEU A 551 20.60 -12.52 -18.85
C LEU A 551 20.79 -13.27 -20.16
N THR A 552 20.37 -12.67 -21.26
CA THR A 552 20.77 -13.18 -22.57
C THR A 552 22.24 -12.83 -22.83
N MET A 553 22.95 -13.64 -23.62
CA MET A 553 24.32 -13.32 -24.04
C MET A 553 24.40 -11.98 -24.78
N ARG A 554 23.35 -11.60 -25.50
CA ARG A 554 23.25 -10.28 -26.14
C ARG A 554 23.28 -9.15 -25.12
N GLU A 555 22.42 -9.21 -24.09
CA GLU A 555 22.38 -8.19 -23.02
C GLU A 555 23.71 -8.14 -22.27
N ALA A 556 24.27 -9.30 -21.90
CA ALA A 556 25.54 -9.35 -21.20
C ALA A 556 26.68 -8.69 -22.02
N ASN A 557 26.73 -8.94 -23.33
CA ASN A 557 27.73 -8.36 -24.24
C ASN A 557 27.46 -6.90 -24.59
N GLU A 558 26.28 -6.38 -24.29
CA GLU A 558 25.92 -4.98 -24.49
C GLU A 558 26.30 -4.14 -23.26
N TYR A 559 25.83 -4.52 -22.08
CA TYR A 559 25.90 -3.68 -20.89
C TYR A 559 27.21 -3.84 -20.10
N ILE A 560 27.75 -5.06 -19.98
CA ILE A 560 28.97 -5.27 -19.18
C ILE A 560 30.20 -4.60 -19.82
N PRO A 561 30.45 -4.74 -21.14
CA PRO A 561 31.56 -4.03 -21.77
C PRO A 561 31.40 -2.51 -21.72
N TYR A 562 30.16 -2.00 -21.82
CA TYR A 562 29.90 -0.57 -21.69
C TYR A 562 30.30 -0.04 -20.31
N ALA A 563 29.93 -0.75 -19.24
CA ALA A 563 30.32 -0.43 -17.88
C ALA A 563 31.85 -0.35 -17.71
N GLN A 564 32.59 -1.25 -18.35
CA GLN A 564 34.05 -1.27 -18.33
C GLN A 564 34.65 -0.07 -19.09
N MET A 565 34.10 0.23 -20.28
CA MET A 565 34.53 1.40 -21.07
C MET A 565 34.28 2.72 -20.33
N GLY A 566 33.17 2.81 -19.60
CA GLY A 566 32.83 3.94 -18.73
C GLY A 566 33.64 4.00 -17.44
N GLN A 567 34.64 3.11 -17.25
CA GLN A 567 35.48 3.02 -16.05
C GLN A 567 34.66 2.85 -14.75
N LEU A 568 33.47 2.24 -14.83
CA LEU A 568 32.63 2.01 -13.66
C LEU A 568 33.23 0.93 -12.74
N LEU A 569 33.74 -0.15 -13.34
CA LEU A 569 34.38 -1.27 -12.64
C LEU A 569 35.36 -2.03 -13.55
N ASP A 570 36.41 -2.57 -12.94
CA ASP A 570 37.39 -3.41 -13.61
C ASP A 570 36.86 -4.83 -13.89
N GLN A 571 37.40 -5.48 -14.91
CA GLN A 571 36.96 -6.82 -15.33
C GLN A 571 37.16 -7.90 -14.26
N ASP A 572 38.24 -7.83 -13.48
CA ASP A 572 38.57 -8.78 -12.42
C ASP A 572 37.67 -8.64 -11.17
N ARG A 573 36.81 -7.61 -11.14
CA ARG A 573 35.82 -7.34 -10.09
C ARG A 573 34.41 -7.86 -10.41
N ILE A 574 34.26 -8.52 -11.56
CA ILE A 574 32.99 -9.14 -11.98
C ILE A 574 33.05 -10.64 -11.69
N HIS A 575 32.15 -11.11 -10.83
CA HIS A 575 32.06 -12.50 -10.44
C HIS A 575 30.74 -13.10 -10.91
N VAL A 576 30.80 -14.18 -11.69
CA VAL A 576 29.62 -14.88 -12.20
C VAL A 576 29.58 -16.28 -11.59
N TYR A 577 28.48 -16.59 -10.90
CA TYR A 577 28.22 -17.88 -10.28
C TYR A 577 27.11 -18.57 -11.07
N MET A 578 27.46 -19.58 -11.86
CA MET A 578 26.51 -20.36 -12.67
C MET A 578 26.43 -21.79 -12.16
N LEU A 579 25.28 -22.43 -12.35
CA LEU A 579 25.18 -23.88 -12.27
C LEU A 579 25.87 -24.47 -13.51
N ASP A 580 26.51 -25.63 -13.33
CA ASP A 580 26.97 -26.39 -14.48
C ASP A 580 25.80 -27.14 -15.14
N GLN A 581 26.05 -27.71 -16.32
CA GLN A 581 25.00 -28.37 -17.09
C GLN A 581 24.38 -29.58 -16.37
N ALA A 582 25.10 -30.24 -15.45
CA ALA A 582 24.53 -31.35 -14.68
C ALA A 582 23.56 -30.81 -13.63
N LEU A 583 23.96 -29.79 -12.88
CA LEU A 583 23.12 -29.13 -11.88
C LEU A 583 21.88 -28.48 -12.52
N GLU A 584 22.00 -27.85 -13.69
CA GLU A 584 20.86 -27.28 -14.42
C GLU A 584 19.81 -28.33 -14.82
N ARG A 585 20.24 -29.59 -15.05
CA ARG A 585 19.36 -30.72 -15.40
C ARG A 585 18.77 -31.44 -14.19
N GLU A 586 19.39 -31.27 -13.02
CA GLU A 586 18.92 -31.84 -11.75
C GLU A 586 18.05 -30.87 -10.95
N ASP A 587 18.08 -29.58 -11.30
CA ASP A 587 17.20 -28.57 -10.76
C ASP A 587 15.73 -28.78 -11.17
N LYS A 588 14.81 -28.06 -10.55
CA LYS A 588 13.38 -28.25 -10.75
C LYS A 588 12.58 -26.97 -10.60
N VAL A 589 11.80 -26.67 -11.62
CA VAL A 589 10.82 -25.56 -11.65
C VAL A 589 9.45 -26.17 -11.84
N SER A 590 8.58 -26.12 -10.82
CA SER A 590 7.24 -26.70 -10.89
C SER A 590 7.29 -28.20 -11.24
N LYS A 591 6.55 -28.61 -12.28
CA LYS A 591 6.54 -29.94 -12.89
C LYS A 591 7.60 -30.10 -14.01
N TYR A 592 8.36 -29.06 -14.32
CA TYR A 592 9.51 -29.10 -15.23
C TYR A 592 10.75 -29.53 -14.45
N ASP A 593 11.32 -30.68 -14.79
CA ASP A 593 12.45 -31.27 -14.06
C ASP A 593 13.81 -30.78 -14.59
N GLN A 594 13.92 -29.49 -14.87
CA GLN A 594 15.17 -28.77 -15.12
C GLN A 594 15.03 -27.34 -14.58
N SER A 595 16.10 -26.56 -14.65
CA SER A 595 16.12 -25.18 -14.15
C SER A 595 15.27 -24.20 -14.94
N LEU A 596 15.05 -23.03 -14.35
CA LEU A 596 14.35 -21.93 -15.03
C LEU A 596 15.12 -21.44 -16.25
N LEU A 597 16.46 -21.43 -16.19
CA LEU A 597 17.30 -21.01 -17.32
C LEU A 597 17.10 -21.93 -18.52
N MET A 598 17.04 -23.25 -18.31
CA MET A 598 16.72 -24.22 -19.37
C MET A 598 15.33 -24.01 -19.96
N LEU A 599 14.35 -23.65 -19.12
CA LEU A 599 12.97 -23.39 -19.56
C LEU A 599 12.83 -22.16 -20.48
N ILE A 600 13.63 -21.11 -20.21
CA ILE A 600 13.54 -19.82 -20.92
C ILE A 600 14.57 -19.67 -22.06
N SER A 601 15.44 -20.67 -22.27
CA SER A 601 16.50 -20.69 -23.29
C SER A 601 16.04 -21.07 -24.70
#